data_AF-A0A9E2YCQ3-F1
#
_entry.id   AF-A0A9E2YCQ3-F1
#
_cell.length_a   1.000
_cell.length_b   1.000
_cell.length_c   1.000
_cell.angle_alpha   90.00
_cell.angle_beta   90.00
_cell.angle_gamma   90.00
#
_symmetry.space_group_name_H-M   'P 1'
#
loop_
_entity.id
_entity.type
_entity.pdbx_description
1 polymer ?
#
loop_
_entity_poly.entity_id
_entity_poly.type
_entity_poly.pdbx_seq_one_letter_code
_entity_poly.pdbx_strand_id
1 'polypeptide(L)'
;MVPLYDAEQFEGLIQRERARADRAAARPPRDLSARRTATTKGPGGKQLDPVWGATTDNREFSLVIFRPQTRADRSGLVDLLQSSVRTTDAVGIIDNRRLGVLLPDTAAENAAFFVKKVLAGAEAASVQLSHVVHTYPNNWPEDGSPDWQEPRRIESTTPPAIAPAIERHDRPTRRPSDGAIKGFVGWLQHAAFRRSSRDPIRA
;
A
#
# COMPACT_ATOMS: atom_id res chain seq x y z
N MET A 1 -1.02 -20.65 -1.43
CA MET A 1 -1.06 -19.83 -2.66
C MET A 1 -2.36 -19.03 -2.63
N VAL A 2 -2.30 -17.70 -2.73
CA VAL A 2 -3.51 -16.86 -2.72
C VAL A 2 -4.16 -16.95 -4.11
N PRO A 3 -5.48 -17.21 -4.20
CA PRO A 3 -6.16 -17.28 -5.50
C PRO A 3 -6.14 -15.93 -6.20
N LEU A 4 -6.03 -15.95 -7.53
CA LEU A 4 -6.26 -14.79 -8.39
C LEU A 4 -7.73 -14.80 -8.80
N TYR A 5 -8.52 -13.86 -8.27
CA TYR A 5 -9.93 -13.73 -8.59
C TYR A 5 -10.14 -13.10 -9.98
N ASP A 6 -11.16 -13.53 -10.70
CA ASP A 6 -11.63 -12.82 -11.89
C ASP A 6 -12.34 -11.50 -11.50
N ALA A 7 -12.76 -10.73 -12.52
CA ALA A 7 -13.36 -9.41 -12.30
C ALA A 7 -14.65 -9.46 -11.48
N GLU A 8 -15.54 -10.40 -11.78
CA GLU A 8 -16.84 -10.52 -11.11
C GLU A 8 -16.66 -10.97 -9.66
N GLN A 9 -15.82 -11.98 -9.44
CA GLN A 9 -15.49 -12.48 -8.10
C GLN A 9 -14.82 -11.42 -7.23
N PHE A 10 -13.90 -10.66 -7.83
CA PHE A 10 -13.16 -9.62 -7.12
C PHE A 10 -14.06 -8.43 -6.77
N GLU A 11 -14.93 -8.01 -7.67
CA GLU A 11 -15.98 -7.02 -7.37
C GLU A 11 -16.88 -7.48 -6.24
N GLY A 12 -17.32 -8.74 -6.26
CA GLY A 12 -18.09 -9.32 -5.16
C GLY A 12 -17.34 -9.35 -3.82
N LEU A 13 -16.01 -9.43 -3.81
CA LEU A 13 -15.20 -9.27 -2.58
C LEU A 13 -15.17 -7.82 -2.10
N ILE A 14 -14.98 -6.86 -3.01
CA ILE A 14 -15.00 -5.43 -2.69
C ILE A 14 -16.34 -5.05 -2.04
N GLN A 15 -17.46 -5.48 -2.64
CA GLN A 15 -18.79 -5.19 -2.10
C GLN A 15 -19.03 -5.82 -0.72
N ARG A 16 -18.53 -7.04 -0.50
CA ARG A 16 -18.61 -7.71 0.82
C ARG A 16 -17.82 -6.96 1.89
N GLU A 17 -16.62 -6.48 1.56
CA GLU A 17 -15.79 -5.70 2.49
C GLU A 17 -16.40 -4.33 2.79
N ARG A 18 -16.99 -3.67 1.78
CA ARG A 18 -17.77 -2.44 1.99
C ARG A 18 -18.93 -2.67 2.96
N ALA A 19 -19.76 -3.68 2.71
CA ALA A 19 -20.86 -4.02 3.60
C ALA A 19 -20.39 -4.41 5.02
N ARG A 20 -19.19 -4.99 5.15
CA ARG A 20 -18.57 -5.26 6.46
C ARG A 20 -18.20 -3.97 7.18
N ALA A 21 -17.54 -3.05 6.50
CA ALA A 21 -17.15 -1.75 7.04
C ALA A 21 -18.39 -0.93 7.45
N ASP A 22 -19.43 -0.90 6.61
CA ASP A 22 -20.69 -0.20 6.90
C ASP A 22 -21.39 -0.75 8.14
N ARG A 23 -21.46 -2.08 8.29
CA ARG A 23 -22.02 -2.71 9.50
C ARG A 23 -21.19 -2.41 10.76
N ALA A 24 -19.88 -2.28 10.62
CA ALA A 24 -19.02 -1.90 11.73
C ALA A 24 -19.27 -0.44 12.15
N ALA A 25 -19.40 0.46 11.17
CA ALA A 25 -19.70 1.87 11.39
C ALA A 25 -21.11 2.11 11.95
N ALA A 26 -22.11 1.32 11.53
CA ALA A 26 -23.49 1.41 12.02
C ALA A 26 -23.68 0.80 13.42
N ARG A 27 -22.67 0.09 13.96
CA ARG A 27 -22.77 -0.49 15.28
C ARG A 27 -22.81 0.65 16.31
N PRO A 28 -23.82 0.72 17.20
CA PRO A 28 -23.82 1.73 18.24
C PRO A 28 -22.52 1.57 19.06
N PRO A 29 -21.93 2.69 19.52
CA PRO A 29 -20.77 2.62 20.41
C PRO A 29 -21.14 1.64 21.51
N ARG A 30 -20.33 0.58 21.68
CA ARG A 30 -20.55 -0.31 22.81
C ARG A 30 -20.55 0.57 24.04
N ASP A 31 -21.65 0.56 24.78
CA ASP A 31 -21.74 1.30 26.03
C ASP A 31 -20.79 0.64 27.03
N LEU A 32 -19.52 1.02 26.94
CA LEU A 32 -18.47 0.60 27.84
C LEU A 32 -18.59 1.31 29.19
N SER A 33 -19.50 2.29 29.33
CA SER A 33 -19.75 2.97 30.60
C SER A 33 -20.41 2.02 31.61
N ALA A 34 -21.24 1.07 31.15
CA ALA A 34 -21.86 0.06 32.00
C ALA A 34 -20.86 -0.95 32.63
N ARG A 35 -19.65 -1.10 32.06
CA ARG A 35 -18.58 -1.96 32.62
C ARG A 35 -17.61 -1.24 33.56
N ARG A 36 -17.75 0.08 33.77
CA ARG A 36 -16.78 0.89 34.52
C ARG A 36 -17.00 1.00 36.02
N THR A 37 -18.07 0.44 36.60
CA THR A 37 -18.33 0.59 38.04
C THR A 37 -17.49 -0.31 38.95
N ALA A 38 -16.71 -1.26 38.42
CA ALA A 38 -15.76 -2.05 39.20
C ALA A 38 -14.35 -1.42 39.19
N THR A 39 -14.22 -0.18 39.66
CA THR A 39 -12.89 0.43 39.87
C THR A 39 -12.41 0.08 41.28
N THR A 40 -11.64 -1.01 41.39
CA THR A 40 -10.92 -1.35 42.63
C THR A 40 -9.86 -0.28 42.87
N LYS A 41 -10.09 0.57 43.86
CA LYS A 41 -9.20 1.67 44.26
C LYS A 41 -7.88 1.09 44.78
N GLY A 42 -6.86 1.00 43.93
CA GLY A 42 -5.51 0.60 44.33
C GLY A 42 -4.87 1.66 45.25
N PRO A 43 -4.21 1.27 46.35
CA PRO A 43 -3.49 2.19 47.22
C PRO A 43 -2.20 2.65 46.53
N GLY A 44 -2.26 3.74 45.76
CA GLY A 44 -1.09 4.21 45.00
C GLY A 44 -1.25 5.45 44.12
N GLY A 45 -2.47 6.01 43.99
CA GLY A 45 -2.66 7.44 43.68
C GLY A 45 -2.01 8.00 42.42
N LYS A 46 -1.82 7.22 41.35
CA LYS A 46 -1.58 7.78 40.02
C LYS A 46 -2.78 7.47 39.13
N GLN A 47 -3.67 8.45 39.02
CA GLN A 47 -4.76 8.46 38.06
C GLN A 47 -4.12 8.61 36.67
N LEU A 48 -3.84 7.47 36.03
CA LEU A 48 -3.49 7.48 34.62
C LEU A 48 -4.77 7.86 33.87
N ASP A 49 -4.72 8.96 33.12
CA ASP A 49 -5.81 9.28 32.21
C ASP A 49 -6.04 8.05 31.33
N PRO A 50 -7.28 7.56 31.25
CA PRO A 50 -7.59 6.51 30.31
C PRO A 50 -7.33 7.05 28.91
N VAL A 51 -6.15 6.80 28.36
CA VAL A 51 -5.86 6.84 26.91
C VAL A 51 -6.56 5.64 26.25
N TRP A 52 -7.83 5.43 26.61
CA TRP A 52 -8.76 4.71 25.77
C TRP A 52 -9.30 5.78 24.84
N GLY A 53 -8.46 6.17 23.88
CA GLY A 53 -8.97 6.76 22.65
C GLY A 53 -10.07 5.82 22.21
N ALA A 54 -11.31 6.31 22.29
CA ALA A 54 -12.46 5.66 21.69
C ALA A 54 -12.15 5.60 20.20
N THR A 55 -11.37 4.60 19.84
CA THR A 55 -11.20 4.12 18.49
C THR A 55 -12.57 3.55 18.21
N THR A 56 -13.47 4.44 17.75
CA THR A 56 -14.53 4.03 16.86
C THR A 56 -13.89 3.01 15.93
N ASP A 57 -14.40 1.78 15.96
CA ASP A 57 -13.94 0.66 15.15
C ASP A 57 -14.23 1.00 13.67
N ASN A 58 -13.62 2.08 13.16
CA ASN A 58 -13.66 2.48 11.77
C ASN A 58 -12.81 1.44 11.07
N ARG A 59 -13.47 0.32 10.72
CA ARG A 59 -12.85 -0.78 10.01
C ARG A 59 -12.64 -0.33 8.59
N GLU A 60 -11.60 0.45 8.42
CA GLU A 60 -11.11 0.88 7.13
C GLU A 60 -10.54 -0.32 6.39
N PHE A 61 -10.73 -0.33 5.09
CA PHE A 61 -10.00 -1.22 4.21
C PHE A 61 -9.49 -0.40 3.03
N SER A 62 -8.38 -0.85 2.46
CA SER A 62 -7.80 -0.22 1.28
C SER A 62 -7.91 -1.12 0.07
N LEU A 63 -8.17 -0.50 -1.08
CA LEU A 63 -8.07 -1.13 -2.39
C LEU A 63 -6.88 -0.50 -3.13
N VAL A 64 -5.89 -1.31 -3.43
CA VAL A 64 -4.71 -0.90 -4.20
C VAL A 64 -4.85 -1.40 -5.62
N ILE A 65 -4.83 -0.49 -6.59
CA ILE A 65 -4.96 -0.81 -8.01
C ILE A 65 -3.59 -0.63 -8.65
N PHE A 66 -3.08 -1.67 -9.29
CA PHE A 66 -1.84 -1.64 -10.07
C PHE A 66 -2.14 -1.74 -11.56
N ARG A 67 -1.42 -0.95 -12.36
CA ARG A 67 -1.49 -0.97 -13.83
C ARG A 67 -0.10 -1.24 -14.40
N PRO A 68 0.21 -2.48 -14.80
CA PRO A 68 1.44 -2.77 -15.54
C PRO A 68 1.43 -2.06 -16.90
N GLN A 69 2.61 -1.65 -17.38
CA GLN A 69 2.72 -1.01 -18.70
C GLN A 69 2.52 -2.00 -19.85
N THR A 70 3.07 -3.21 -19.72
CA THR A 70 2.97 -4.25 -20.76
C THR A 70 2.24 -5.49 -20.27
N ARG A 71 1.84 -6.36 -21.21
CA ARG A 71 1.25 -7.67 -20.86
C ARG A 71 2.26 -8.61 -20.19
N ALA A 72 3.54 -8.50 -20.53
CA ALA A 72 4.60 -9.31 -19.93
C ALA A 72 4.81 -8.93 -18.45
N ASP A 73 4.77 -7.63 -18.16
CA ASP A 73 4.83 -7.07 -16.80
C ASP A 73 3.72 -7.61 -15.90
N ARG A 74 2.53 -7.90 -16.47
CA ARG A 74 1.38 -8.39 -15.71
C ARG A 74 1.66 -9.74 -15.03
N SER A 75 2.28 -10.69 -15.73
CA SER A 75 2.55 -12.01 -15.15
C SER A 75 3.58 -11.90 -14.00
N GLY A 76 4.67 -11.16 -14.21
CA GLY A 76 5.66 -10.92 -13.16
C GLY A 76 5.07 -10.16 -11.96
N LEU A 77 4.15 -9.23 -12.21
CA LEU A 77 3.42 -8.54 -11.16
C LEU A 77 2.50 -9.48 -10.37
N VAL A 78 1.80 -10.42 -11.00
CA VAL A 78 0.96 -11.40 -10.29
C VAL A 78 1.82 -12.24 -9.33
N ASP A 79 2.95 -12.76 -9.78
CA ASP A 79 3.86 -13.56 -8.95
C ASP A 79 4.41 -12.74 -7.76
N LEU A 80 4.77 -11.47 -8.03
CA LEU A 80 5.21 -10.53 -7.00
C LEU A 80 4.11 -10.23 -5.98
N LEU A 81 2.87 -10.01 -6.43
CA LEU A 81 1.74 -9.76 -5.55
C LEU A 81 1.45 -10.98 -4.68
N GLN A 82 1.37 -12.18 -5.28
CA GLN A 82 1.09 -13.42 -4.56
C GLN A 82 2.12 -13.76 -3.47
N SER A 83 3.38 -13.34 -3.63
CA SER A 83 4.43 -13.48 -2.62
C SER A 83 4.45 -12.35 -1.59
N SER A 84 3.80 -11.21 -1.88
CA SER A 84 3.81 -10.03 -1.03
C SER A 84 2.59 -9.91 -0.11
N VAL A 85 1.45 -10.46 -0.53
CA VAL A 85 0.15 -10.37 0.17
C VAL A 85 0.05 -11.34 1.36
N ARG A 86 -0.76 -10.96 2.36
CA ARG A 86 -1.10 -11.80 3.52
C ARG A 86 -2.22 -12.77 3.15
N THR A 87 -2.44 -13.76 4.01
CA THR A 87 -3.53 -14.75 3.85
C THR A 87 -4.92 -14.10 3.88
N THR A 88 -5.07 -12.97 4.55
CA THR A 88 -6.33 -12.21 4.65
C THR A 88 -6.60 -11.32 3.43
N ASP A 89 -5.56 -11.02 2.66
CA ASP A 89 -5.64 -10.10 1.53
C ASP A 89 -6.13 -10.87 0.30
N ALA A 90 -6.79 -10.17 -0.62
CA ALA A 90 -7.26 -10.77 -1.88
C ALA A 90 -6.63 -10.06 -3.08
N VAL A 91 -6.27 -10.84 -4.10
CA VAL A 91 -5.74 -10.33 -5.37
C VAL A 91 -6.70 -10.69 -6.50
N GLY A 92 -7.10 -9.72 -7.30
CA GLY A 92 -8.02 -9.97 -8.41
C GLY A 92 -7.75 -9.10 -9.62
N ILE A 93 -8.38 -9.49 -10.72
CA ILE A 93 -8.40 -8.73 -11.96
C ILE A 93 -9.49 -7.68 -11.83
N ILE A 94 -9.21 -6.41 -12.12
CA ILE A 94 -10.27 -5.39 -12.23
C ILE A 94 -10.72 -5.31 -13.68
N ASP A 95 -9.77 -5.32 -14.62
CA ASP A 95 -10.01 -5.42 -16.05
C ASP A 95 -8.79 -5.98 -16.79
N ASN A 96 -8.79 -5.86 -18.13
CA ASN A 96 -7.71 -6.37 -18.97
C ASN A 96 -6.32 -5.76 -18.68
N ARG A 97 -6.25 -4.59 -18.06
CA ARG A 97 -5.03 -3.80 -17.81
C ARG A 97 -4.74 -3.54 -16.34
N ARG A 98 -5.66 -3.87 -15.42
CA ARG A 98 -5.55 -3.53 -14.00
C ARG A 98 -5.71 -4.74 -13.10
N LEU A 99 -4.84 -4.80 -12.09
CA LEU A 99 -4.91 -5.76 -10.99
C LEU A 99 -5.27 -4.99 -9.71
N GLY A 100 -6.14 -5.56 -8.91
CA GLY A 100 -6.52 -5.04 -7.60
C GLY A 100 -5.97 -5.90 -6.48
N VAL A 101 -5.60 -5.26 -5.38
CA VAL A 101 -5.31 -5.89 -4.10
C VAL A 101 -6.22 -5.28 -3.05
N LEU A 102 -7.06 -6.12 -2.45
CA LEU A 102 -7.95 -5.74 -1.36
C LEU A 102 -7.24 -6.04 -0.04
N LEU A 103 -7.09 -5.01 0.80
CA LEU A 103 -6.40 -5.05 2.10
C LEU A 103 -7.42 -4.79 3.22
N PRO A 104 -8.02 -5.83 3.80
CA PRO A 104 -8.95 -5.70 4.92
C PRO A 104 -8.28 -5.07 6.15
N ASP A 105 -9.06 -4.31 6.95
CA ASP A 105 -8.61 -3.73 8.23
C ASP A 105 -7.28 -2.96 8.11
N THR A 106 -7.09 -2.28 6.98
CA THR A 106 -5.86 -1.60 6.60
C THR A 106 -6.19 -0.16 6.23
N ALA A 107 -5.67 0.78 7.00
CA ALA A 107 -5.74 2.21 6.74
C ALA A 107 -4.79 2.63 5.60
N ALA A 108 -5.01 3.84 5.08
CA ALA A 108 -4.28 4.38 3.94
C ALA A 108 -2.75 4.39 4.13
N GLU A 109 -2.27 4.71 5.34
CA GLU A 109 -0.84 4.75 5.67
C GLU A 109 -0.19 3.37 5.54
N ASN A 110 -0.89 2.33 6.02
CA ASN A 110 -0.44 0.95 5.95
C ASN A 110 -0.47 0.41 4.52
N ALA A 111 -1.48 0.80 3.74
CA ALA A 111 -1.53 0.49 2.31
C ALA A 111 -0.37 1.14 1.54
N ALA A 112 0.05 2.36 1.91
CA ALA A 112 1.20 3.01 1.30
C ALA A 112 2.52 2.25 1.56
N PHE A 113 2.70 1.66 2.74
CA PHE A 113 3.85 0.78 3.01
C PHE A 113 3.82 -0.48 2.15
N PHE A 114 2.64 -1.09 1.97
CA PHE A 114 2.46 -2.23 1.07
C PHE A 114 2.85 -1.87 -0.37
N VAL A 115 2.38 -0.73 -0.88
CA VAL A 115 2.73 -0.22 -2.21
C VAL A 115 4.24 -0.04 -2.36
N LYS A 116 4.91 0.60 -1.40
CA LYS A 116 6.38 0.80 -1.43
C LYS A 116 7.12 -0.53 -1.55
N LYS A 117 6.69 -1.56 -0.81
CA LYS A 117 7.25 -2.91 -0.89
C LYS A 117 7.07 -3.51 -2.28
N VAL A 118 5.86 -3.41 -2.87
CA VAL A 118 5.58 -3.92 -4.22
C VAL A 118 6.38 -3.17 -5.28
N LEU A 119 6.51 -1.84 -5.18
CA LEU A 119 7.31 -1.03 -6.11
C LEU A 119 8.79 -1.45 -6.11
N ALA A 120 9.37 -1.65 -4.92
CA ALA A 120 10.76 -2.12 -4.81
C ALA A 120 10.96 -3.52 -5.43
N GLY A 121 9.99 -4.43 -5.23
CA GLY A 121 10.02 -5.74 -5.86
C GLY A 121 9.83 -5.69 -7.38
N ALA A 122 8.99 -4.79 -7.86
CA ALA A 122 8.75 -4.58 -9.29
C ALA A 122 10.00 -4.01 -9.97
N GLU A 123 10.66 -3.03 -9.35
CA GLU A 123 11.93 -2.47 -9.84
C GLU A 123 13.01 -3.56 -9.94
N ALA A 124 13.17 -4.39 -8.91
CA ALA A 124 14.12 -5.52 -8.93
C ALA A 124 13.80 -6.54 -10.04
N ALA A 125 12.52 -6.69 -10.40
CA ALA A 125 12.07 -7.56 -11.48
C ALA A 125 12.02 -6.86 -12.86
N SER A 126 12.44 -5.59 -12.96
CA SER A 126 12.33 -4.75 -14.17
C SER A 126 10.89 -4.61 -14.69
N VAL A 127 9.90 -4.67 -13.80
CA VAL A 127 8.46 -4.53 -14.10
C VAL A 127 8.06 -3.06 -13.95
N GLN A 128 7.59 -2.45 -15.03
CA GLN A 128 7.09 -1.07 -14.99
C GLN A 128 5.59 -1.03 -14.71
N LEU A 129 5.18 -0.28 -13.69
CA LEU A 129 3.79 -0.17 -13.28
C LEU A 129 3.45 1.21 -12.68
N SER A 130 2.18 1.58 -12.72
CA SER A 130 1.61 2.66 -11.92
C SER A 130 0.63 2.10 -10.89
N HIS A 131 0.28 2.90 -9.86
CA HIS A 131 -0.63 2.46 -8.80
C HIS A 131 -1.56 3.58 -8.32
N VAL A 132 -2.67 3.20 -7.70
CA VAL A 132 -3.61 4.05 -6.98
C VAL A 132 -4.04 3.36 -5.69
N VAL A 133 -4.24 4.12 -4.62
CA VAL A 133 -4.76 3.62 -3.34
C VAL A 133 -6.09 4.31 -3.04
N HIS A 134 -7.14 3.52 -2.88
CA HIS A 134 -8.43 3.95 -2.36
C HIS A 134 -8.60 3.40 -0.95
N THR A 135 -9.21 4.17 -0.05
CA THR A 135 -9.46 3.73 1.33
C THR A 135 -10.90 4.03 1.70
N TYR A 136 -11.64 3.01 2.11
CA TYR A 136 -13.03 3.18 2.54
C TYR A 136 -13.09 3.49 4.03
N PRO A 137 -13.94 4.43 4.49
CA PRO A 137 -14.87 5.25 3.70
C PRO A 137 -14.27 6.58 3.21
N ASN A 138 -13.11 7.00 3.73
CA ASN A 138 -12.64 8.40 3.64
C ASN A 138 -12.18 8.84 2.24
N ASN A 139 -11.69 7.92 1.41
CA ASN A 139 -11.14 8.17 0.08
C ASN A 139 -11.56 7.05 -0.88
N TRP A 140 -12.87 6.88 -1.01
CA TRP A 140 -13.49 5.91 -1.91
C TRP A 140 -14.09 6.62 -3.12
N PRO A 141 -13.96 6.09 -4.35
CA PRO A 141 -14.61 6.70 -5.51
C PRO A 141 -16.13 6.62 -5.37
N GLU A 142 -16.83 7.68 -5.77
CA GLU A 142 -18.29 7.71 -5.76
C GLU A 142 -18.86 6.63 -6.69
N ASP A 143 -19.92 5.97 -6.22
CA ASP A 143 -20.51 4.81 -6.86
C ASP A 143 -20.89 5.08 -8.32
N GLY A 144 -20.38 4.24 -9.22
CA GLY A 144 -20.73 4.27 -10.63
C GLY A 144 -19.79 5.11 -11.50
N SER A 145 -18.73 5.71 -10.94
CA SER A 145 -17.70 6.26 -11.81
C SER A 145 -16.77 5.13 -12.28
N PRO A 146 -16.72 4.80 -13.59
CA PRO A 146 -15.62 4.02 -14.15
C PRO A 146 -14.27 4.74 -14.02
N ASP A 147 -14.25 5.96 -13.45
CA ASP A 147 -13.06 6.73 -13.06
C ASP A 147 -12.34 6.19 -11.82
N TRP A 148 -12.15 4.87 -11.77
CA TRP A 148 -10.83 4.31 -11.40
C TRP A 148 -9.72 4.78 -12.36
N GLN A 149 -10.09 5.58 -13.37
CA GLN A 149 -9.24 6.29 -14.29
C GLN A 149 -8.23 7.11 -13.49
N GLU A 150 -6.99 6.81 -13.85
CA GLU A 150 -5.73 7.48 -13.54
C GLU A 150 -5.82 8.55 -12.46
N PRO A 151 -5.07 8.44 -11.34
CA PRO A 151 -5.01 9.53 -10.38
C PRO A 151 -4.61 10.74 -11.20
N ARG A 152 -5.57 11.67 -11.44
CA ARG A 152 -5.46 12.72 -12.46
C ARG A 152 -4.04 13.15 -12.42
N ARG A 153 -3.24 12.75 -13.44
CA ARG A 153 -1.77 12.73 -13.35
C ARG A 153 -1.45 13.99 -12.60
N ILE A 154 -1.18 13.87 -11.28
CA ILE A 154 -0.84 15.05 -10.51
C ILE A 154 0.55 15.14 -11.07
N GLU A 155 0.65 15.86 -12.20
CA GLU A 155 1.89 16.16 -12.87
C GLU A 155 2.71 16.54 -11.69
N SER A 156 3.62 15.64 -11.32
CA SER A 156 4.40 15.80 -10.12
C SER A 156 4.98 17.14 -10.40
N THR A 157 4.43 18.15 -9.74
CA THR A 157 4.86 19.51 -9.88
C THR A 157 6.08 19.41 -9.01
N THR A 158 7.12 18.76 -9.57
CA THR A 158 8.46 19.23 -9.57
C THR A 158 8.24 20.72 -9.56
N PRO A 159 8.33 21.35 -8.36
CA PRO A 159 8.13 22.78 -8.26
C PRO A 159 8.99 23.32 -9.39
N PRO A 160 8.42 24.10 -10.35
CA PRO A 160 9.11 24.49 -11.57
C PRO A 160 10.50 24.85 -11.12
N ALA A 161 11.49 24.07 -11.56
CA ALA A 161 12.83 24.10 -10.99
C ALA A 161 13.14 25.58 -10.84
N ILE A 162 13.20 26.07 -9.60
CA ILE A 162 13.48 27.48 -9.35
C ILE A 162 14.85 27.60 -9.97
N ALA A 163 14.89 28.13 -11.20
CA ALA A 163 16.11 28.31 -11.93
C ALA A 163 16.98 29.06 -10.94
N PRO A 164 18.16 28.53 -10.54
CA PRO A 164 18.99 29.25 -9.61
C PRO A 164 19.17 30.63 -10.22
N ALA A 165 18.65 31.65 -9.53
CA ALA A 165 18.93 33.02 -9.88
C ALA A 165 20.44 33.08 -9.94
N ILE A 166 20.98 33.23 -11.15
CA ILE A 166 22.41 33.36 -11.39
C ILE A 166 22.79 34.72 -10.84
N GLU A 167 22.88 34.83 -9.52
CA GLU A 167 23.57 35.91 -8.87
C GLU A 167 25.05 35.58 -9.02
N ARG A 168 25.63 36.16 -10.08
CA ARG A 168 27.06 36.13 -10.36
C ARG A 168 27.77 36.76 -9.18
N HIS A 169 28.17 35.95 -8.20
CA HIS A 169 29.17 36.33 -7.22
C HIS A 169 30.42 35.54 -7.52
N ASP A 170 31.36 36.23 -8.17
CA ASP A 170 32.76 35.86 -8.23
C ASP A 170 33.24 35.51 -6.83
N ARG A 171 33.56 34.23 -6.59
CA ARG A 171 34.40 33.85 -5.46
C ARG A 171 35.41 32.77 -5.82
N PRO A 172 36.61 32.87 -5.22
CA PRO A 172 37.83 32.27 -5.73
C PRO A 172 37.94 30.77 -5.41
N THR A 173 38.66 30.11 -6.30
CA THR A 173 39.11 28.72 -6.24
C THR A 173 39.86 28.40 -4.95
N ARG A 174 39.28 27.55 -4.09
CA ARG A 174 40.02 26.77 -3.09
C ARG A 174 39.96 25.29 -3.43
N ARG A 175 41.16 24.69 -3.45
CA ARG A 175 41.48 23.30 -3.83
C ARG A 175 40.71 22.26 -3.01
N PRO A 176 40.44 21.07 -3.60
CA PRO A 176 39.90 19.93 -2.88
C PRO A 176 41.02 19.22 -2.08
N SER A 177 40.73 18.92 -0.81
CA SER A 177 41.43 17.90 -0.05
C SER A 177 40.62 16.61 -0.10
N ASP A 178 41.25 15.57 -0.61
CA ASP A 178 40.77 14.18 -0.61
C ASP A 178 40.27 13.76 0.77
N GLY A 179 39.01 13.32 0.82
CA GLY A 179 38.37 12.85 2.03
C GLY A 179 37.34 11.77 1.70
N ALA A 180 37.80 10.52 1.72
CA ALA A 180 37.03 9.32 1.46
C ALA A 180 35.73 9.23 2.28
N ILE A 181 34.59 9.05 1.61
CA ILE A 181 33.37 8.55 2.24
C ILE A 181 33.16 7.11 1.75
N LYS A 182 33.64 6.17 2.58
CA LYS A 182 33.26 4.76 2.51
C LYS A 182 31.97 4.56 3.32
N GLY A 183 31.02 3.85 2.73
CA GLY A 183 30.12 2.98 3.48
C GLY A 183 28.68 3.45 3.58
N PHE A 184 27.85 3.00 2.64
CA PHE A 184 26.48 2.59 2.95
C PHE A 184 25.96 1.63 1.87
N VAL A 185 26.40 0.37 1.94
CA VAL A 185 25.75 -0.73 1.21
C VAL A 185 25.51 -1.84 2.22
N GLY A 186 24.27 -1.98 2.62
CA GLY A 186 23.83 -3.06 3.48
C GLY A 186 22.33 -3.00 3.55
N TRP A 187 21.68 -3.92 2.85
CA TRP A 187 20.37 -4.53 3.10
C TRP A 187 19.76 -4.96 1.75
N LEU A 188 20.22 -6.10 1.24
CA LEU A 188 19.45 -6.95 0.32
C LEU A 188 19.90 -8.39 0.56
N GLN A 189 19.33 -9.05 1.57
CA GLN A 189 19.50 -10.48 1.78
C GLN A 189 18.27 -11.24 1.25
N HIS A 190 18.55 -12.07 0.24
CA HIS A 190 17.92 -13.36 -0.06
C HIS A 190 16.43 -13.38 -0.48
N ALA A 191 16.21 -13.22 -1.78
CA ALA A 191 15.19 -14.00 -2.49
C ALA A 191 15.88 -14.79 -3.61
N ALA A 192 16.28 -16.03 -3.29
CA ALA A 192 16.85 -16.96 -4.26
C ALA A 192 15.76 -17.41 -5.24
N PHE A 193 15.79 -16.84 -6.43
CA PHE A 193 14.98 -17.24 -7.58
C PHE A 193 15.48 -18.59 -8.12
N ARG A 194 14.87 -19.71 -7.72
CA ARG A 194 15.05 -21.00 -8.41
C ARG A 194 14.31 -20.96 -9.74
N ARG A 195 15.00 -20.64 -10.84
CA ARG A 195 14.56 -21.05 -12.19
C ARG A 195 14.67 -22.57 -12.26
N SER A 196 13.56 -23.28 -12.10
CA SER A 196 13.45 -24.67 -12.54
C SER A 196 13.44 -24.68 -14.06
N SER A 197 14.58 -25.00 -14.66
CA SER A 197 14.65 -25.45 -16.06
C SER A 197 13.71 -26.64 -16.21
N ARG A 198 12.65 -26.51 -17.01
CA ARG A 198 11.93 -27.67 -17.54
C ARG A 198 12.61 -28.01 -18.85
N ASP A 199 13.27 -29.16 -18.87
CA ASP A 199 13.78 -29.78 -20.08
C ASP A 199 12.63 -30.07 -21.05
N PRO A 200 12.82 -29.88 -22.37
CA PRO A 200 11.89 -30.39 -23.36
C PRO A 200 12.05 -31.91 -23.48
N ILE A 201 11.00 -32.66 -23.16
CA ILE A 201 10.92 -34.08 -23.51
C ILE A 201 10.85 -34.18 -25.04
N ARG A 202 11.93 -34.69 -25.64
CA ARG A 202 11.92 -35.31 -26.98
C ARG A 202 11.66 -36.80 -26.79
N ALA A 203 10.55 -37.28 -27.33
CA ALA A 203 10.40 -38.50 -28.13
C ALA A 203 8.91 -38.67 -28.45
#